data_AF-W6N5W0-F1
#
_entry.id   AF-W6N5W0-F1
#
_cell.length_a   1.000
_cell.length_b   1.000
_cell.length_c   1.000
_cell.angle_alpha   90.00
_cell.angle_beta   90.00
_cell.angle_gamma   90.00
#
_symmetry.space_group_name_H-M   'P 1'
#
loop_
_entity.id
_entity.type
_entity.pdbx_description
1 polymer ?
#
loop_
_entity_poly.entity_id
_entity_poly.type
_entity_poly.pdbx_seq_one_letter_code
_entity_poly.pdbx_strand_id
1 'polypeptide(L)'
;MLDKEIFKKTEGQLYGYFRDLKEIELLEIDCRDLQEQEKNIQWSMESMIENEGEKEIKQLKDELKFVNKKLCKNMARIRQLKRNIAILKKVLTVPPLSKEIMEFITYKYKLNKSVGWIANEMYGGVRSTAYRWREDIVKDIVKWKRVYGDS
;
A
#
# COMPACT_ATOMS: atom_id res chain seq x y z
N MET A 1 -16.76 10.38 24.17
CA MET A 1 -17.20 9.84 22.87
C MET A 1 -16.37 10.53 21.80
N LEU A 2 -15.81 9.78 20.84
CA LEU A 2 -15.03 10.41 19.76
C LEU A 2 -15.99 11.21 18.86
N ASP A 3 -15.55 12.39 18.42
CA ASP A 3 -16.32 13.16 17.44
C ASP A 3 -16.61 12.32 16.18
N LYS A 4 -17.85 12.38 15.69
CA LYS A 4 -18.34 11.52 14.60
C LYS A 4 -17.60 11.79 13.29
N GLU A 5 -17.21 13.04 13.05
CA GLU A 5 -16.45 13.41 11.85
C GLU A 5 -15.01 12.90 11.94
N ILE A 6 -14.37 13.07 13.09
CA ILE A 6 -13.03 12.52 13.36
C ILE A 6 -13.04 10.99 13.20
N PHE A 7 -14.06 10.33 13.73
CA PHE A 7 -14.23 8.87 13.61
C PHE A 7 -14.31 8.44 12.14
N LYS A 8 -15.24 9.02 11.37
CA LYS A 8 -15.44 8.69 9.94
C LYS A 8 -14.19 8.99 9.12
N LYS A 9 -13.51 10.10 9.39
CA LYS A 9 -12.27 10.49 8.72
C LYS A 9 -11.17 9.46 8.98
N THR A 10 -11.01 9.03 10.23
CA THR A 10 -9.97 8.07 10.63
C THR A 10 -10.22 6.69 10.03
N GLU A 11 -11.46 6.21 10.00
CA GLU A 11 -11.80 4.97 9.28
C GLU A 11 -11.52 5.08 7.78
N GLY A 12 -11.90 6.21 7.16
CA GLY A 12 -11.59 6.46 5.76
C GLY A 12 -10.08 6.41 5.47
N GLN A 13 -9.28 6.93 6.39
CA GLN A 13 -7.82 6.86 6.31
C GLN A 13 -7.29 5.43 6.43
N LEU A 14 -7.89 4.57 7.27
CA LEU A 14 -7.50 3.16 7.36
C LEU A 14 -7.83 2.39 6.08
N TYR A 15 -9.00 2.64 5.49
CA TYR A 15 -9.34 2.11 4.16
C TYR A 15 -8.36 2.60 3.08
N GLY A 16 -8.01 3.89 3.11
CA GLY A 16 -7.01 4.47 2.21
C GLY A 16 -5.63 3.83 2.39
N TYR A 17 -5.19 3.63 3.63
CA TYR A 17 -3.91 3.00 3.95
C TYR A 17 -3.75 1.62 3.30
N PHE A 18 -4.74 0.73 3.46
CA PHE A 18 -4.66 -0.61 2.87
C PHE A 18 -4.80 -0.60 1.35
N ARG A 19 -5.54 0.36 0.79
CA ARG A 19 -5.61 0.57 -0.66
C ARG A 19 -4.25 0.99 -1.22
N ASP A 20 -3.63 2.00 -0.61
CA ASP A 20 -2.33 2.54 -1.00
C ASP A 20 -1.24 1.48 -0.86
N LEU A 21 -1.29 0.65 0.19
CA LEU A 21 -0.39 -0.51 0.35
C LEU A 21 -0.51 -1.50 -0.81
N LYS A 22 -1.74 -1.86 -1.19
CA LYS A 22 -1.97 -2.76 -2.32
C LYS A 22 -1.48 -2.14 -3.64
N GLU A 23 -1.67 -0.84 -3.82
CA GLU A 23 -1.16 -0.13 -4.99
C GLU A 23 0.37 -0.14 -5.04
N ILE A 24 1.05 0.09 -3.90
CA ILE A 24 2.51 -0.02 -3.80
C ILE A 24 2.97 -1.43 -4.21
N GLU A 25 2.34 -2.48 -3.68
CA GLU A 25 2.70 -3.87 -3.97
C GLU A 25 2.63 -4.18 -5.47
N LEU A 26 1.54 -3.77 -6.13
CA LEU A 26 1.35 -3.95 -7.57
C LEU A 26 2.38 -3.15 -8.38
N LEU A 27 2.65 -1.89 -8.00
CA LEU A 27 3.64 -1.07 -8.67
C LEU A 27 5.06 -1.61 -8.49
N GLU A 28 5.38 -2.22 -7.34
CA GLU A 28 6.68 -2.85 -7.09
C GLU A 28 6.86 -4.12 -7.94
N ILE A 29 5.79 -4.90 -8.17
CA ILE A 29 5.80 -5.99 -9.15
C ILE A 29 6.07 -5.44 -10.56
N ASP A 30 5.27 -4.47 -11.01
CA ASP A 30 5.44 -3.83 -12.32
C ASP A 30 6.86 -3.27 -12.52
N CYS A 31 7.46 -2.69 -11.48
CA CYS A 31 8.83 -2.18 -11.56
C CYS A 31 9.85 -3.31 -11.78
N ARG A 32 9.67 -4.47 -11.13
CA ARG A 32 10.57 -5.62 -11.34
C ARG A 32 10.49 -6.13 -12.76
N ASP A 33 9.28 -6.28 -13.29
CA ASP A 33 9.06 -6.75 -14.66
C ASP A 33 9.66 -5.77 -15.69
N LEU A 34 9.49 -4.46 -15.47
CA LEU A 34 10.09 -3.43 -16.33
C LEU A 34 11.62 -3.43 -16.26
N GLN A 35 12.22 -3.69 -15.09
CA GLN A 35 13.67 -3.80 -14.95
C GLN A 35 14.23 -5.05 -15.64
N GLU A 36 13.48 -6.15 -15.64
CA GLU A 36 13.84 -7.35 -16.40
C GLU A 36 13.74 -7.10 -17.91
N GLN A 37 12.67 -6.45 -18.35
CA GLN A 37 12.52 -6.02 -19.75
C GLN A 37 13.66 -5.09 -20.19
N GLU A 38 14.06 -4.12 -19.34
CA GLU A 38 15.18 -3.23 -19.60
C GLU A 38 16.49 -4.00 -19.87
N LYS A 39 16.80 -4.98 -19.02
CA LYS A 39 17.99 -5.83 -19.16
C LYS A 39 17.96 -6.65 -20.45
N ASN A 40 16.81 -7.24 -20.78
CA ASN A 40 16.66 -8.06 -21.99
C ASN A 40 16.84 -7.22 -23.26
N ILE A 41 16.33 -5.99 -23.28
CA ILE A 41 16.52 -5.04 -24.38
C ILE A 41 17.99 -4.66 -24.51
N GLN A 42 18.66 -4.33 -23.40
CA GLN A 42 20.08 -3.99 -23.39
C GLN A 42 20.94 -5.14 -23.94
N TRP A 43 20.72 -6.37 -23.47
CA TRP A 43 21.42 -7.55 -23.95
C TRP A 43 21.19 -7.81 -25.45
N SER A 44 19.95 -7.64 -25.93
CA SER A 44 19.61 -7.79 -27.35
C SER A 44 20.31 -6.74 -28.21
N MET A 45 20.37 -5.49 -27.74
CA MET A 45 21.08 -4.41 -28.43
C MET A 45 22.59 -4.70 -28.52
N GLU A 46 23.21 -5.20 -27.46
CA GLU A 46 24.63 -5.58 -27.43
C GLU A 46 24.95 -6.66 -28.47
N SER A 47 24.14 -7.72 -28.52
CA SER A 47 24.31 -8.82 -29.49
C SER A 47 24.08 -8.39 -30.95
N MET A 48 23.25 -7.38 -31.20
CA MET A 48 22.95 -6.89 -32.56
C MET A 48 23.98 -5.91 -33.09
N ILE A 49 24.72 -5.20 -32.23
CA ILE A 49 25.83 -4.32 -32.65
C ILE A 49 26.90 -5.13 -33.39
N GLU A 50 27.06 -6.41 -33.06
CA GLU A 50 27.97 -7.33 -33.74
C GLU A 50 27.49 -7.74 -35.15
N ASN A 51 26.21 -7.52 -35.48
CA ASN A 51 25.54 -8.06 -36.68
C ASN A 51 24.91 -7.00 -37.61
N GLU A 52 25.24 -5.71 -37.45
CA GLU A 52 24.83 -4.59 -38.34
C GLU A 52 23.30 -4.36 -38.54
N GLY A 53 22.46 -4.65 -37.53
CA GLY A 53 20.99 -4.49 -37.57
C GLY A 53 20.44 -3.09 -37.20
N GLU A 54 20.76 -2.03 -37.94
CA GLU A 54 20.45 -0.62 -37.54
C GLU A 54 18.97 -0.32 -37.24
N LYS A 55 18.04 -0.90 -38.02
CA LYS A 55 16.58 -0.65 -37.86
C LYS A 55 16.04 -1.30 -36.58
N GLU A 56 16.49 -2.50 -36.27
CA GLU A 56 16.09 -3.25 -35.07
C GLU A 56 16.64 -2.58 -33.81
N ILE A 57 17.91 -2.12 -33.86
CA ILE A 57 18.52 -1.33 -32.79
C ILE A 57 17.71 -0.05 -32.52
N LYS A 58 17.19 0.62 -33.56
CA LYS A 58 16.35 1.81 -33.38
C LYS A 58 15.03 1.47 -32.65
N GLN A 59 14.37 0.38 -33.01
CA GLN A 59 13.13 -0.07 -32.35
C GLN A 59 13.39 -0.39 -30.88
N LEU A 60 14.47 -1.13 -30.57
CA LEU A 60 14.87 -1.46 -29.21
C LEU A 60 15.18 -0.20 -28.37
N LYS A 61 15.80 0.83 -28.96
CA LYS A 61 16.03 2.12 -28.29
C LYS A 61 14.72 2.84 -27.94
N ASP A 62 13.75 2.83 -28.86
CA ASP A 62 12.44 3.44 -28.62
C ASP A 62 11.66 2.69 -27.52
N GLU A 63 11.73 1.36 -27.50
CA GLU A 63 11.17 0.53 -26.45
C GLU A 63 11.84 0.79 -25.10
N LEU A 64 13.18 0.82 -25.05
CA LEU A 64 13.95 1.13 -23.85
C LEU A 64 13.55 2.49 -23.26
N LYS A 65 13.35 3.50 -24.11
CA LYS A 65 12.87 4.81 -23.69
C LYS A 65 11.48 4.76 -23.08
N PHE A 66 10.57 3.95 -23.64
CA PHE A 66 9.24 3.75 -23.08
C PHE A 66 9.27 3.05 -21.72
N VAL A 67 10.03 1.95 -21.62
CA VAL A 67 10.22 1.18 -20.38
C VAL A 67 10.76 2.07 -19.27
N ASN A 68 11.85 2.80 -19.54
CA ASN A 68 12.47 3.70 -18.57
C ASN A 68 11.53 4.82 -18.12
N LYS A 69 10.74 5.39 -19.04
CA LYS A 69 9.73 6.40 -18.71
C LYS A 69 8.66 5.83 -17.77
N LYS A 70 8.20 4.59 -18.00
CA LYS A 70 7.20 3.93 -17.15
C LYS A 70 7.78 3.60 -15.78
N LEU A 71 8.99 3.06 -15.73
CA LEU A 71 9.71 2.75 -14.49
C LEU A 71 9.85 3.99 -13.60
N CYS A 72 10.31 5.12 -14.17
CA CYS A 72 10.45 6.38 -13.44
C CYS A 72 9.13 6.87 -12.83
N LYS A 73 8.02 6.77 -13.58
CA LYS A 73 6.68 7.14 -13.11
C LYS A 73 6.21 6.23 -11.97
N ASN A 74 6.37 4.93 -12.12
CA ASN A 74 5.97 3.95 -11.11
C ASN A 74 6.76 4.16 -9.81
N MET A 75 8.07 4.33 -9.90
CA MET A 75 8.92 4.64 -8.74
C MET A 75 8.52 5.96 -8.06
N ALA A 76 8.21 7.01 -8.83
CA ALA A 76 7.73 8.27 -8.27
C ALA A 76 6.40 8.11 -7.54
N ARG A 77 5.48 7.33 -8.09
CA ARG A 77 4.19 7.00 -7.46
C ARG A 77 4.37 6.20 -6.18
N ILE A 78 5.22 5.16 -6.18
CA ILE A 78 5.57 4.39 -4.98
C ILE A 78 6.11 5.31 -3.89
N ARG A 79 7.03 6.24 -4.21
CA ARG A 79 7.57 7.19 -3.23
C ARG A 79 6.47 8.07 -2.64
N GLN A 80 5.54 8.55 -3.47
CA GLN A 80 4.42 9.36 -2.99
C GLN A 80 3.50 8.58 -2.06
N LEU A 81 3.13 7.35 -2.45
CA LEU A 81 2.28 6.48 -1.62
C LEU A 81 2.96 6.14 -0.30
N LYS A 82 4.25 5.78 -0.32
CA LYS A 82 5.05 5.52 0.89
C LYS A 82 5.08 6.71 1.84
N ARG A 83 5.16 7.95 1.32
CA ARG A 83 5.03 9.17 2.13
C ARG A 83 3.64 9.34 2.71
N ASN A 84 2.58 9.14 1.91
CA ASN A 84 1.20 9.28 2.36
C ASN A 84 0.88 8.32 3.52
N ILE A 85 1.36 7.08 3.45
CA ILE A 85 1.08 6.07 4.47
C ILE A 85 2.04 6.10 5.66
N ALA A 86 3.12 6.89 5.63
CA ALA A 86 4.21 6.82 6.62
C ALA A 86 3.72 7.02 8.07
N ILE A 87 2.87 8.02 8.29
CA ILE A 87 2.32 8.32 9.63
C ILE A 87 1.47 7.15 10.12
N LEU A 88 0.54 6.66 9.29
CA LEU A 88 -0.33 5.54 9.67
C LEU A 88 0.46 4.24 9.85
N LYS A 89 1.47 4.00 9.02
CA LYS A 89 2.38 2.88 9.20
C LYS A 89 3.03 2.92 10.58
N LYS A 90 3.50 4.10 11.01
CA LYS A 90 4.09 4.29 12.35
C LYS A 90 3.07 4.05 13.46
N VAL A 91 1.87 4.64 13.35
CA VAL A 91 0.76 4.45 14.30
C VAL A 91 0.38 2.98 14.47
N LEU A 92 0.42 2.19 13.39
CA LEU A 92 0.03 0.78 13.41
C LEU A 92 1.17 -0.17 13.82
N THR A 93 2.40 0.31 13.95
CA THR A 93 3.58 -0.54 14.24
C THR A 93 4.27 -0.18 15.55
N VAL A 94 4.08 1.04 16.06
CA VAL A 94 4.74 1.53 17.27
C VAL A 94 3.69 2.23 18.16
N PRO A 95 3.47 1.76 19.41
CA PRO A 95 3.88 0.45 19.91
C PRO A 95 3.22 -0.69 19.10
N PRO A 96 3.82 -1.89 19.09
CA PRO A 96 3.25 -3.02 18.36
C PRO A 96 1.84 -3.32 18.87
N LEU A 97 0.87 -3.33 17.95
CA LEU A 97 -0.52 -3.68 18.24
C LEU A 97 -0.62 -5.16 18.61
N SER A 98 -1.56 -5.51 19.49
CA SER A 98 -1.83 -6.91 19.80
C SER A 98 -2.30 -7.66 18.54
N LYS A 99 -2.08 -8.98 18.51
CA LYS A 99 -2.51 -9.83 17.39
C LYS A 99 -4.01 -9.68 17.11
N GLU A 100 -4.81 -9.63 18.16
CA GLU A 100 -6.26 -9.47 18.07
C GLU A 100 -6.66 -8.13 17.41
N ILE A 101 -6.05 -7.01 17.83
CA ILE A 101 -6.33 -5.70 17.21
C ILE A 101 -5.92 -5.70 15.74
N MET A 102 -4.77 -6.30 15.41
CA MET A 102 -4.30 -6.40 14.03
C MET A 102 -5.22 -7.25 13.16
N GLU A 103 -5.77 -8.36 13.69
CA GLU A 103 -6.77 -9.17 13.01
C GLU A 103 -8.05 -8.37 12.76
N PHE A 104 -8.55 -7.64 13.77
CA PHE A 104 -9.72 -6.77 13.61
C PHE A 104 -9.50 -5.75 12.50
N ILE A 105 -8.37 -5.02 12.54
CA ILE A 105 -8.03 -4.00 11.55
C ILE A 105 -7.93 -4.63 10.15
N THR A 106 -7.32 -5.81 10.05
CA THR A 106 -7.18 -6.54 8.79
C THR A 106 -8.54 -6.94 8.23
N TYR A 107 -9.40 -7.58 9.02
CA TYR A 107 -10.74 -7.96 8.57
C TYR A 107 -11.56 -6.74 8.16
N LYS A 108 -11.55 -5.68 8.97
CA LYS A 108 -12.39 -4.52 8.77
C LYS A 108 -11.94 -3.65 7.59
N TYR A 109 -10.65 -3.34 7.51
CA TYR A 109 -10.13 -2.30 6.62
C TYR A 109 -9.33 -2.84 5.43
N LYS A 110 -8.66 -4.00 5.57
CA LYS A 110 -7.98 -4.66 4.44
C LYS A 110 -8.94 -5.54 3.64
N LEU A 111 -9.77 -6.34 4.33
CA LEU A 111 -10.67 -7.33 3.72
C LEU A 111 -12.12 -6.87 3.61
N ASN A 112 -12.43 -5.64 4.04
CA ASN A 112 -13.76 -5.04 3.91
C ASN A 112 -14.90 -5.82 4.58
N LYS A 113 -14.62 -6.60 5.63
CA LYS A 113 -15.63 -7.38 6.35
C LYS A 113 -16.51 -6.48 7.22
N SER A 114 -17.75 -6.90 7.43
CA SER A 114 -18.68 -6.19 8.30
C SER A 114 -18.34 -6.43 9.78
N VAL A 115 -18.71 -5.48 10.65
CA VAL A 115 -18.51 -5.64 12.11
C VAL A 115 -19.28 -6.85 12.64
N GLY A 116 -20.44 -7.17 12.04
CA GLY A 116 -21.20 -8.36 12.39
C GLY A 116 -20.47 -9.66 12.02
N TRP A 117 -19.80 -9.70 10.86
CA TRP A 117 -18.97 -10.83 10.47
C TRP A 117 -17.80 -11.00 11.43
N ILE A 118 -17.13 -9.89 11.77
CA ILE A 118 -16.02 -9.88 12.74
C ILE A 118 -16.48 -10.33 14.13
N ALA A 119 -17.68 -9.92 14.55
CA ALA A 119 -18.27 -10.38 15.81
C ALA A 119 -18.43 -11.90 15.85
N ASN A 120 -18.92 -12.50 14.77
CA ASN A 120 -19.05 -13.94 14.66
C ASN A 120 -17.68 -14.65 14.68
N GLU A 121 -16.72 -14.11 13.93
CA GLU A 121 -15.39 -14.71 13.76
C GLU A 121 -14.53 -14.61 15.03
N MET A 122 -14.48 -13.45 15.67
CA MET A 122 -13.53 -13.16 16.75
C MET A 122 -14.16 -13.21 18.15
N TYR A 123 -15.48 -13.00 18.26
CA TYR A 123 -16.14 -12.71 19.53
C TYR A 123 -17.37 -13.59 19.79
N GLY A 124 -17.45 -14.77 19.15
CA GLY A 124 -18.55 -15.72 19.35
C GLY A 124 -19.94 -15.16 19.02
N GLY A 125 -20.01 -14.16 18.14
CA GLY A 125 -21.25 -13.48 17.74
C GLY A 125 -21.63 -12.26 18.58
N VAL A 126 -20.84 -11.89 19.60
CA VAL A 126 -21.15 -10.76 20.48
C VAL A 126 -20.85 -9.42 19.78
N ARG A 127 -21.87 -8.86 19.12
CA ARG A 127 -21.75 -7.60 18.35
C ARG A 127 -21.32 -6.40 19.18
N SER A 128 -21.80 -6.29 20.42
CA SER A 128 -21.47 -5.17 21.31
C SER A 128 -19.97 -5.07 21.57
N THR A 129 -19.30 -6.21 21.77
CA THR A 129 -17.84 -6.31 21.93
C THR A 129 -17.12 -5.82 20.67
N ALA A 130 -17.53 -6.29 19.48
CA ALA A 130 -16.92 -5.87 18.22
C ALA A 130 -17.09 -4.35 17.94
N TYR A 131 -18.23 -3.77 18.28
CA TYR A 131 -18.46 -2.32 18.11
C TYR A 131 -17.66 -1.48 19.12
N ARG A 132 -17.51 -1.94 20.36
CA ARG A 132 -16.64 -1.28 21.35
C ARG A 132 -15.18 -1.31 20.90
N TRP A 133 -14.69 -2.48 20.49
CA TRP A 133 -13.33 -2.63 19.96
C TRP A 133 -13.08 -1.73 18.75
N ARG A 134 -14.03 -1.64 17.81
CA ARG A 134 -13.93 -0.70 16.69
C ARG A 134 -13.75 0.73 17.18
N GLU A 135 -14.52 1.15 18.18
CA GLU A 135 -14.44 2.49 18.74
C GLU A 135 -13.09 2.76 19.39
N ASP A 136 -12.62 1.82 20.21
CA ASP A 136 -11.38 1.95 20.96
C ASP A 136 -10.15 1.92 20.05
N ILE A 137 -10.13 1.07 19.03
CA ILE A 137 -9.10 1.05 17.98
C ILE A 137 -9.01 2.42 17.29
N VAL A 138 -10.15 3.00 16.88
CA VAL A 138 -10.15 4.30 16.20
C VAL A 138 -9.69 5.42 17.13
N LYS A 139 -10.09 5.39 18.41
CA LYS A 139 -9.60 6.35 19.42
C LYS A 139 -8.10 6.28 19.61
N ASP A 140 -7.55 5.07 19.73
CA ASP A 140 -6.12 4.85 19.91
C ASP A 140 -5.33 5.35 18.69
N ILE A 141 -5.81 5.07 17.48
CA ILE A 141 -5.19 5.57 16.25
C ILE A 141 -5.18 7.11 16.22
N VAL A 142 -6.29 7.76 16.60
CA VAL A 142 -6.34 9.24 16.68
C VAL A 142 -5.34 9.76 17.71
N LYS A 143 -5.24 9.12 18.87
CA LYS A 143 -4.30 9.48 19.94
C LYS A 143 -2.85 9.41 19.43
N TRP A 144 -2.44 8.28 18.88
CA TRP A 144 -1.07 8.07 18.40
C TRP A 144 -0.75 8.92 17.17
N LYS A 145 -1.74 9.21 16.33
CA LYS A 145 -1.56 10.11 15.19
C LYS A 145 -1.24 11.54 15.63
N ARG A 146 -1.77 12.02 16.76
CA ARG A 146 -1.35 13.32 17.32
C ARG A 146 0.10 13.27 17.76
N VAL A 147 0.47 12.24 18.52
CA VAL A 147 1.84 12.03 19.00
C VAL A 147 2.86 11.99 17.87
N TYR A 148 2.54 11.33 16.75
CA TYR A 148 3.45 11.20 15.62
C TYR A 148 3.28 12.24 14.51
N GLY A 149 2.17 12.97 14.51
CA GLY A 149 1.87 14.01 13.51
C GLY A 149 2.42 15.39 13.88
N ASP A 150 2.71 15.61 15.16
CA ASP A 150 3.32 16.84 15.69
C ASP A 150 4.87 16.76 15.72
N SER A 151 5.47 15.76 15.05
CA SER A 151 6.93 15.51 14.98
C SER A 151 7.52 15.80 13.61
#